data_AF-A0A0Q9CC80-F1
#
_entry.id   AF-A0A0Q9CC80-F1
#
_cell.length_a   1.000
_cell.length_b   1.000
_cell.length_c   1.000
_cell.angle_alpha   90.00
_cell.angle_beta   90.00
_cell.angle_gamma   90.00
#
_symmetry.space_group_name_H-M   'P 1'
#
loop_
_entity.id
_entity.type
_entity.pdbx_description
1 polymer ?
#
loop_
_entity_poly.entity_id
_entity_poly.type
_entity_poly.pdbx_seq_one_letter_code
_entity_poly.pdbx_strand_id
1 'polypeptide(L)'
;MVMRTNLVRNPSFEVDLTGWGTVAGAQIRATAYGTQMWAGLGLRSGGSMLQATSDGTNAYLTTQQATGQGFAVAPGQWVGVSALVASDIPAPGRVRVDVQCEGTATTYHAEPVNSPSTFYAGRRVHYAFQVPATAATARVRVQGFSGSTALLAATNRIWADNIIASVAATQAEALAAVTPYFDGDTPDTVDLTYSWSGAAHASTSLATATPGLRVERLPDAGAPQAGITVTGLAPSSESVISVQVSWDDGRSWHGVRGAERVTVTGGDFFRDHVPPLNVAARYRLVVHTGALTPLRLEDSITIESDYAWIQDPLNPRGAVQVECVRTGAGLMLMTGTAARILRRQAVDLTTVEGARYPVASVGVRQAPSGIPLALRAIAASQGTLINTMRDLLDSSGQVVIRGLPVAIPLDAVAHVTTGDVEEIPVIGGLLGFRNDWELSVTQVRPTSMRITIPWWTYDQVRALWSPRTYDAVKAARPGDTYIDWSRDPEVP
;
A
#
# COMPACT_ATOMS: atom_id res chain seq x y z
N MET A 1 -9.14 -4.62 -11.51
CA MET A 1 -8.13 -5.48 -12.15
C MET A 1 -7.98 -6.77 -11.35
N VAL A 2 -8.08 -7.92 -12.01
CA VAL A 2 -8.08 -9.23 -11.34
C VAL A 2 -6.66 -9.63 -10.91
N MET A 3 -6.45 -9.78 -9.61
CA MET A 3 -5.21 -10.29 -9.00
C MET A 3 -5.20 -11.81 -8.94
N ARG A 4 -6.35 -12.40 -8.61
CA ARG A 4 -6.53 -13.86 -8.56
C ARG A 4 -7.90 -14.22 -9.11
N THR A 5 -7.97 -15.34 -9.81
CA THR A 5 -9.24 -15.95 -10.22
C THR A 5 -9.36 -17.30 -9.54
N ASN A 6 -10.47 -17.54 -8.86
CA ASN A 6 -10.87 -18.90 -8.52
C ASN A 6 -11.45 -19.54 -9.80
N LEU A 7 -10.68 -20.44 -10.40
CA LEU A 7 -11.04 -21.08 -11.67
C LEU A 7 -12.16 -22.11 -11.54
N VAL A 8 -12.55 -22.46 -10.31
CA VAL A 8 -13.67 -23.38 -10.06
C VAL A 8 -14.97 -22.61 -10.15
N ARG A 9 -15.85 -23.05 -11.04
CA ARG A 9 -17.24 -22.58 -11.09
C ARG A 9 -18.04 -23.26 -10.01
N ASN A 10 -18.94 -22.50 -9.38
CA ASN A 10 -19.73 -22.96 -8.25
C ASN A 10 -18.87 -23.59 -7.13
N PRO A 11 -17.91 -22.83 -6.55
CA PRO A 11 -16.95 -23.35 -5.58
C PRO A 11 -17.52 -23.63 -4.19
N SER A 12 -18.66 -23.01 -3.84
CA SER A 12 -19.32 -23.06 -2.53
C SER A 12 -20.70 -23.75 -2.53
N PHE A 13 -21.29 -24.04 -3.70
CA PHE A 13 -22.53 -24.83 -3.80
C PHE A 13 -23.78 -24.20 -3.17
N GLU A 14 -23.82 -22.88 -3.01
CA GLU A 14 -24.88 -22.16 -2.30
C GLU A 14 -26.24 -22.16 -3.00
N VAL A 15 -26.28 -22.30 -4.32
CA VAL A 15 -27.54 -22.28 -5.09
C VAL A 15 -27.93 -23.68 -5.52
N ASP A 16 -27.04 -24.36 -6.23
CA ASP A 16 -27.28 -25.69 -6.79
C ASP A 16 -25.96 -26.44 -7.04
N LEU A 17 -26.02 -27.53 -7.79
CA LEU A 17 -24.85 -28.29 -8.25
C LEU A 17 -24.52 -28.06 -9.74
N THR A 18 -24.99 -26.95 -10.31
CA THR A 18 -24.73 -26.63 -11.71
C THR A 18 -23.23 -26.60 -11.95
N GLY A 19 -22.81 -27.30 -12.99
CA GLY A 19 -21.42 -27.46 -13.36
C GLY A 19 -20.68 -28.61 -12.67
N TRP A 20 -21.34 -29.37 -11.79
CA TRP A 20 -20.81 -30.56 -11.13
C TRP A 20 -21.60 -31.81 -11.50
N GLY A 21 -20.93 -32.96 -11.52
CA GLY A 21 -21.51 -34.25 -11.89
C GLY A 21 -20.84 -35.41 -11.19
N THR A 22 -21.26 -36.63 -11.55
CA THR A 22 -20.68 -37.89 -11.07
C THR A 22 -20.02 -38.64 -12.21
N VAL A 23 -18.97 -39.41 -11.88
CA VAL A 23 -18.25 -40.23 -12.88
C VAL A 23 -18.59 -41.70 -12.74
N ALA A 24 -18.69 -42.17 -11.50
CA ALA A 24 -19.03 -43.55 -11.18
C ALA A 24 -19.45 -43.67 -9.72
N GLY A 25 -20.36 -44.60 -9.45
CA GLY A 25 -20.60 -45.12 -8.12
C GLY A 25 -21.25 -44.14 -7.14
N ALA A 26 -21.92 -43.09 -7.64
CA ALA A 26 -22.21 -41.88 -6.87
C ALA A 26 -23.52 -41.19 -7.26
N GLN A 27 -24.23 -40.66 -6.25
CA GLN A 27 -25.28 -39.66 -6.37
C GLN A 27 -24.83 -38.38 -5.65
N ILE A 28 -25.09 -37.21 -6.24
CA ILE A 28 -24.74 -35.92 -5.64
C ILE A 28 -25.98 -35.11 -5.29
N ARG A 29 -25.90 -34.33 -4.22
CA ARG A 29 -26.89 -33.34 -3.81
C ARG A 29 -26.21 -32.21 -3.04
N ALA A 30 -26.81 -31.01 -3.07
CA ALA A 30 -26.46 -29.94 -2.16
C ALA A 30 -27.05 -30.23 -0.78
N THR A 31 -26.31 -29.98 0.29
CA THR A 31 -26.77 -30.17 1.67
C THR A 31 -26.29 -29.05 2.58
N ALA A 32 -27.09 -28.72 3.59
CA ALA A 32 -26.67 -27.78 4.62
C ALA A 32 -25.54 -28.34 5.50
N TYR A 33 -24.70 -27.45 6.05
CA TYR A 33 -23.62 -27.84 6.95
C TYR A 33 -24.09 -28.54 8.22
N GLY A 34 -23.35 -29.59 8.61
CA GLY A 34 -23.33 -30.05 9.99
C GLY A 34 -22.52 -29.09 10.86
N THR A 35 -22.99 -28.78 12.07
CA THR A 35 -22.33 -27.83 12.99
C THR A 35 -20.86 -28.16 13.27
N GLN A 36 -20.50 -29.45 13.30
CA GLN A 36 -19.18 -29.95 13.66
C GLN A 36 -18.20 -30.10 12.49
N MET A 37 -18.67 -30.23 11.24
CA MET A 37 -17.84 -30.75 10.13
C MET A 37 -16.65 -29.84 9.77
N TRP A 38 -16.77 -28.52 9.99
CA TRP A 38 -15.73 -27.55 9.60
C TRP A 38 -15.34 -26.59 10.71
N ALA A 39 -15.57 -26.96 11.98
CA ALA A 39 -15.21 -26.11 13.11
C ALA A 39 -13.69 -25.85 13.12
N GLY A 40 -13.29 -24.58 13.11
CA GLY A 40 -11.88 -24.17 13.20
C GLY A 40 -11.05 -24.22 11.91
N LEU A 41 -11.66 -24.47 10.74
CA LEU A 41 -10.93 -24.66 9.47
C LEU A 41 -10.99 -23.48 8.49
N GLY A 42 -11.42 -22.31 8.98
CA GLY A 42 -11.52 -21.06 8.23
C GLY A 42 -12.96 -20.65 7.90
N LEU A 43 -13.09 -19.60 7.09
CA LEU A 43 -14.36 -19.03 6.65
C LEU A 43 -15.13 -20.08 5.84
N ARG A 44 -16.37 -20.36 6.26
CA ARG A 44 -17.37 -21.06 5.44
C ARG A 44 -17.96 -20.02 4.50
N SER A 45 -18.15 -20.38 3.24
CA SER A 45 -18.95 -19.55 2.35
C SER A 45 -20.39 -20.03 2.44
N GLY A 46 -21.28 -19.18 2.94
CA GLY A 46 -22.72 -19.47 3.03
C GLY A 46 -23.09 -20.68 3.91
N GLY A 47 -24.08 -21.45 3.44
CA GLY A 47 -24.81 -22.48 4.20
C GLY A 47 -24.85 -23.87 3.57
N SER A 48 -24.33 -24.05 2.35
CA SER A 48 -24.45 -25.27 1.55
C SER A 48 -23.10 -25.94 1.33
N MET A 49 -23.13 -27.20 0.88
CA MET A 49 -21.96 -27.95 0.44
C MET A 49 -22.39 -29.09 -0.47
N LEU A 50 -21.45 -29.58 -1.29
CA LEU A 50 -21.67 -30.78 -2.07
C LEU A 50 -21.57 -32.01 -1.17
N GLN A 51 -22.60 -32.87 -1.20
CA GLN A 51 -22.54 -34.24 -0.70
C GLN A 51 -22.57 -35.22 -1.87
N ALA A 52 -21.61 -36.13 -1.94
CA ALA A 52 -21.71 -37.32 -2.78
C ALA A 52 -21.97 -38.55 -1.91
N THR A 53 -22.87 -39.43 -2.35
CA THR A 53 -23.24 -40.69 -1.66
C THR A 53 -22.96 -41.86 -2.58
N SER A 54 -22.31 -42.90 -2.08
CA SER A 54 -22.02 -44.10 -2.87
C SER A 54 -23.30 -44.84 -3.25
N ASP A 55 -23.35 -45.46 -4.42
CA ASP A 55 -24.47 -46.33 -4.82
C ASP A 55 -24.23 -47.82 -4.51
N GLY A 56 -23.08 -48.16 -3.90
CA GLY A 56 -22.73 -49.55 -3.57
C GLY A 56 -22.10 -50.36 -4.71
N THR A 57 -21.96 -49.79 -5.91
CA THR A 57 -21.53 -50.52 -7.11
C THR A 57 -20.04 -50.42 -7.41
N ASN A 58 -19.30 -49.56 -6.69
CA ASN A 58 -17.91 -49.26 -6.97
C ASN A 58 -17.07 -49.09 -5.70
N ALA A 59 -15.76 -49.37 -5.79
CA ALA A 59 -14.79 -49.08 -4.73
C ALA A 59 -14.48 -47.58 -4.59
N TYR A 60 -14.98 -46.78 -5.54
CA TYR A 60 -14.79 -45.34 -5.62
C TYR A 60 -16.14 -44.61 -5.66
N LEU A 61 -16.21 -43.51 -4.92
CA LEU A 61 -17.29 -42.54 -4.93
C LEU A 61 -16.70 -41.25 -5.51
N THR A 62 -17.14 -40.81 -6.68
CA THR A 62 -16.52 -39.68 -7.38
C THR A 62 -17.52 -38.63 -7.81
N THR A 63 -17.25 -37.39 -7.42
CA THR A 63 -17.81 -36.19 -8.04
C THR A 63 -16.72 -35.36 -8.70
N GLN A 64 -17.08 -34.62 -9.75
CA GLN A 64 -16.16 -33.72 -10.43
C GLN A 64 -16.90 -32.61 -11.16
N GLN A 65 -16.16 -31.60 -11.62
CA GLN A 65 -16.68 -30.64 -12.58
C GLN A 65 -17.15 -31.36 -13.85
N ALA A 66 -18.34 -31.02 -14.34
CA ALA A 66 -18.91 -31.59 -15.54
C ALA A 66 -18.03 -31.30 -16.78
N THR A 67 -18.19 -32.10 -17.84
CA THR A 67 -17.47 -31.87 -19.09
C THR A 67 -17.80 -30.47 -19.64
N GLY A 68 -16.78 -29.74 -20.08
CA GLY A 68 -16.90 -28.34 -20.49
C GLY A 68 -16.90 -27.31 -19.35
N GLN A 69 -16.83 -27.75 -18.08
CA GLN A 69 -16.73 -26.86 -16.91
C GLN A 69 -15.32 -26.79 -16.31
N GLY A 70 -14.35 -27.43 -16.96
CA GLY A 70 -12.94 -27.29 -16.62
C GLY A 70 -12.39 -25.91 -16.96
N PHE A 71 -11.13 -25.70 -16.59
CA PHE A 71 -10.38 -24.49 -16.87
C PHE A 71 -9.20 -24.78 -17.78
N ALA A 72 -8.79 -23.76 -18.54
CA ALA A 72 -7.66 -23.87 -19.45
C ALA A 72 -6.35 -24.01 -18.66
N VAL A 73 -5.45 -24.86 -19.18
CA VAL A 73 -4.09 -25.04 -18.67
C VAL A 73 -3.15 -25.19 -19.87
N ALA A 74 -1.88 -24.84 -19.68
CA ALA A 74 -0.84 -25.08 -20.67
C ALA A 74 0.27 -25.98 -20.10
N PRO A 75 0.89 -26.82 -20.95
CA PRO A 75 2.06 -27.61 -20.58
C PRO A 75 3.12 -26.83 -19.80
N GLY A 76 3.63 -27.43 -18.73
CA GLY A 76 4.71 -26.85 -17.91
C GLY A 76 4.25 -25.83 -16.86
N GLN A 77 3.01 -25.31 -16.94
CA GLN A 77 2.42 -24.50 -15.87
C GLN A 77 2.16 -25.33 -14.61
N TRP A 78 1.91 -24.66 -13.49
CA TRP A 78 1.51 -25.28 -12.24
C TRP A 78 0.05 -25.01 -11.93
N VAL A 79 -0.69 -26.06 -11.56
CA VAL A 79 -2.06 -25.95 -11.05
C VAL A 79 -2.01 -26.12 -9.54
N GLY A 80 -2.54 -25.16 -8.81
CA GLY A 80 -2.77 -25.25 -7.36
C GLY A 80 -4.25 -25.49 -7.09
N VAL A 81 -4.57 -26.35 -6.13
CA VAL A 81 -5.96 -26.62 -5.71
C VAL A 81 -6.05 -26.66 -4.18
N SER A 82 -7.12 -26.11 -3.64
CA SER A 82 -7.49 -26.22 -2.23
C SER A 82 -8.99 -26.51 -2.10
N ALA A 83 -9.38 -27.37 -1.15
CA ALA A 83 -10.79 -27.63 -0.85
C ALA A 83 -10.96 -28.07 0.60
N LEU A 84 -12.14 -27.79 1.17
CA LEU A 84 -12.61 -28.47 2.39
C LEU A 84 -13.20 -29.83 1.99
N VAL A 85 -12.71 -30.90 2.61
CA VAL A 85 -13.20 -32.26 2.37
C VAL A 85 -13.45 -33.02 3.68
N ALA A 86 -14.51 -33.83 3.67
CA ALA A 86 -14.89 -34.70 4.78
C ALA A 86 -15.48 -35.99 4.20
N SER A 87 -15.54 -37.03 5.03
CA SER A 87 -15.99 -38.36 4.61
C SER A 87 -16.52 -39.11 5.82
N ASP A 88 -17.50 -39.98 5.65
CA ASP A 88 -17.89 -40.96 6.66
C ASP A 88 -17.48 -42.40 6.26
N ILE A 89 -16.68 -42.54 5.21
CA ILE A 89 -16.13 -43.83 4.78
C ILE A 89 -15.28 -44.41 5.92
N PRO A 90 -15.57 -45.63 6.40
CA PRO A 90 -14.79 -46.27 7.46
C PRO A 90 -13.33 -46.52 7.04
N ALA A 91 -12.41 -46.51 8.01
CA ALA A 91 -11.03 -46.91 7.78
C ALA A 91 -10.95 -48.34 7.18
N PRO A 92 -10.06 -48.60 6.20
CA PRO A 92 -8.95 -47.76 5.75
C PRO A 92 -9.33 -46.72 4.67
N GLY A 93 -10.62 -46.50 4.43
CA GLY A 93 -11.11 -45.58 3.42
C GLY A 93 -10.75 -44.12 3.67
N ARG A 94 -10.71 -43.36 2.58
CA ARG A 94 -10.13 -42.00 2.55
C ARG A 94 -10.89 -41.11 1.58
N VAL A 95 -10.68 -39.80 1.73
CA VAL A 95 -11.10 -38.77 0.76
C VAL A 95 -9.89 -38.00 0.25
N ARG A 96 -9.93 -37.63 -1.03
CA ARG A 96 -8.90 -36.81 -1.68
C ARG A 96 -9.50 -35.84 -2.68
N VAL A 97 -8.71 -34.82 -2.99
CA VAL A 97 -8.97 -33.87 -4.07
C VAL A 97 -8.01 -34.18 -5.20
N ASP A 98 -8.55 -34.26 -6.39
CA ASP A 98 -7.88 -34.68 -7.61
C ASP A 98 -8.08 -33.63 -8.70
N VAL A 99 -7.17 -33.63 -9.68
CA VAL A 99 -7.30 -32.85 -10.90
C VAL A 99 -7.12 -33.79 -12.08
N GLN A 100 -8.15 -33.85 -12.91
CA GLN A 100 -8.13 -34.56 -14.17
C GLN A 100 -7.75 -33.59 -15.28
N CYS A 101 -6.60 -33.81 -15.91
CA CYS A 101 -6.22 -33.14 -17.14
C CYS A 101 -6.89 -33.86 -18.32
N GLU A 102 -7.63 -33.16 -19.18
CA GLU A 102 -8.20 -33.80 -20.37
C GLU A 102 -7.13 -33.99 -21.45
N GLY A 103 -7.29 -35.01 -22.29
CA GLY A 103 -6.29 -35.39 -23.28
C GLY A 103 -5.11 -36.20 -22.73
N THR A 104 -5.13 -36.53 -21.43
CA THR A 104 -4.21 -37.50 -20.81
C THR A 104 -4.98 -38.61 -20.10
N ALA A 105 -4.34 -39.77 -19.94
CA ALA A 105 -4.83 -40.81 -19.02
C ALA A 105 -4.44 -40.52 -17.55
N THR A 106 -3.82 -39.37 -17.27
CA THR A 106 -3.20 -39.07 -15.99
C THR A 106 -4.11 -38.22 -15.13
N THR A 107 -4.46 -38.75 -13.95
CA THR A 107 -5.10 -37.97 -12.87
C THR A 107 -4.06 -37.67 -11.82
N TYR A 108 -4.02 -36.42 -11.35
CA TYR A 108 -3.11 -35.97 -10.29
C TYR A 108 -3.90 -35.86 -8.99
N HIS A 109 -3.28 -36.28 -7.90
CA HIS A 109 -3.96 -36.51 -6.63
C HIS A 109 -3.22 -35.78 -5.51
N ALA A 110 -3.96 -35.14 -4.61
CA ALA A 110 -3.42 -34.77 -3.31
C ALA A 110 -3.12 -36.02 -2.47
N GLU A 111 -2.29 -35.86 -1.42
CA GLU A 111 -2.19 -36.89 -0.40
C GLU A 111 -3.57 -37.19 0.21
N PRO A 112 -4.01 -38.46 0.22
CA PRO A 112 -5.31 -38.81 0.77
C PRO A 112 -5.42 -38.52 2.26
N VAL A 113 -6.54 -37.91 2.67
CA VAL A 113 -6.84 -37.68 4.08
C VAL A 113 -7.51 -38.92 4.66
N ASN A 114 -6.89 -39.46 5.72
CA ASN A 114 -7.48 -40.54 6.49
C ASN A 114 -8.73 -40.07 7.23
N SER A 115 -9.76 -40.92 7.23
CA SER A 115 -10.93 -40.79 8.08
C SER A 115 -10.75 -41.72 9.30
N PRO A 116 -10.42 -41.22 10.53
CA PRO A 116 -10.30 -42.00 11.78
C PRO A 116 -11.54 -42.35 12.70
N SER A 117 -12.81 -42.14 12.35
CA SER A 117 -14.09 -42.23 13.13
C SER A 117 -15.38 -42.52 12.28
N THR A 118 -16.59 -42.24 12.79
CA THR A 118 -17.88 -42.46 12.07
C THR A 118 -18.62 -41.16 11.75
N PHE A 119 -18.10 -40.02 12.21
CA PHE A 119 -18.59 -38.67 11.91
C PHE A 119 -17.46 -37.68 12.19
N TYR A 120 -17.13 -36.78 11.26
CA TYR A 120 -15.77 -36.27 11.18
C TYR A 120 -15.59 -34.75 11.19
N ALA A 121 -14.51 -34.34 11.86
CA ALA A 121 -13.83 -33.08 11.62
C ALA A 121 -13.24 -33.15 10.21
N GLY A 122 -13.78 -32.36 9.29
CA GLY A 122 -13.26 -32.24 7.95
C GLY A 122 -11.84 -31.67 7.94
N ARG A 123 -11.29 -31.48 6.74
CA ARG A 123 -9.93 -30.95 6.58
C ARG A 123 -9.84 -30.09 5.33
N ARG A 124 -9.00 -29.06 5.39
CA ARG A 124 -8.55 -28.37 4.18
C ARG A 124 -7.39 -29.12 3.55
N VAL A 125 -7.57 -29.58 2.32
CA VAL A 125 -6.52 -30.16 1.49
C VAL A 125 -5.99 -29.07 0.58
N HIS A 126 -4.67 -29.02 0.39
CA HIS A 126 -4.00 -28.14 -0.57
C HIS A 126 -2.88 -28.92 -1.25
N TYR A 127 -2.76 -28.79 -2.56
CA TYR A 127 -1.64 -29.35 -3.31
C TYR A 127 -1.46 -28.62 -4.64
N ALA A 128 -0.29 -28.83 -5.27
CA ALA A 128 -0.03 -28.34 -6.60
C ALA A 128 0.74 -29.39 -7.41
N PHE A 129 0.59 -29.35 -8.73
CA PHE A 129 1.30 -30.22 -9.66
C PHE A 129 1.59 -29.49 -10.96
N GLN A 130 2.57 -29.98 -11.72
CA GLN A 130 2.91 -29.45 -13.03
C GLN A 130 2.05 -30.08 -14.12
N VAL A 131 1.49 -29.24 -15.00
CA VAL A 131 0.62 -29.64 -16.10
C VAL A 131 1.42 -30.46 -17.13
N PRO A 132 0.95 -31.67 -17.51
CA PRO A 132 1.63 -32.53 -18.46
C PRO A 132 1.59 -31.97 -19.89
N ALA A 133 2.49 -32.48 -20.73
CA ALA A 133 2.78 -31.96 -22.08
C ALA A 133 1.59 -31.90 -23.05
N THR A 134 0.54 -32.71 -22.85
CA THR A 134 -0.59 -32.79 -23.79
C THR A 134 -1.90 -32.22 -23.22
N ALA A 135 -1.89 -31.71 -21.99
CA ALA A 135 -3.09 -31.19 -21.36
C ALA A 135 -3.37 -29.74 -21.78
N ALA A 136 -4.58 -29.48 -22.25
CA ALA A 136 -5.08 -28.14 -22.55
C ALA A 136 -6.16 -27.67 -21.56
N THR A 137 -6.78 -28.61 -20.85
CA THR A 137 -7.87 -28.36 -19.90
C THR A 137 -7.69 -29.22 -18.65
N ALA A 138 -8.14 -28.71 -17.51
CA ALA A 138 -8.13 -29.41 -16.23
C ALA A 138 -9.48 -29.25 -15.52
N ARG A 139 -9.84 -30.26 -14.72
CA ARG A 139 -11.08 -30.30 -13.93
C ARG A 139 -10.79 -30.77 -12.51
N VAL A 140 -11.39 -30.12 -11.53
CA VAL A 140 -11.33 -30.58 -10.13
C VAL A 140 -12.28 -31.75 -9.93
N ARG A 141 -11.82 -32.74 -9.17
CA ARG A 141 -12.52 -33.94 -8.76
C ARG A 141 -12.36 -34.14 -7.26
N VAL A 142 -13.40 -34.63 -6.60
CA VAL A 142 -13.33 -35.09 -5.20
C VAL A 142 -13.71 -36.56 -5.17
N GLN A 143 -12.86 -37.37 -4.56
CA GLN A 143 -12.99 -38.82 -4.58
C GLN A 143 -12.90 -39.41 -3.18
N GLY A 144 -13.90 -40.22 -2.84
CA GLY A 144 -13.85 -41.18 -1.74
C GLY A 144 -13.44 -42.56 -2.27
N PHE A 145 -12.63 -43.30 -1.51
CA PHE A 145 -12.26 -44.67 -1.86
C PHE A 145 -12.09 -45.55 -0.63
N SER A 146 -12.35 -46.85 -0.78
CA SER A 146 -12.36 -47.81 0.35
C SER A 146 -10.97 -48.15 0.90
N GLY A 147 -9.90 -47.75 0.20
CA GLY A 147 -8.52 -48.15 0.51
C GLY A 147 -8.17 -49.57 0.05
N SER A 148 -9.09 -50.25 -0.65
CA SER A 148 -8.91 -51.61 -1.18
C SER A 148 -9.73 -51.79 -2.48
N THR A 149 -9.83 -53.03 -2.98
CA THR A 149 -10.75 -53.38 -4.07
C THR A 149 -12.21 -53.58 -3.60
N ALA A 150 -12.47 -53.51 -2.29
CA ALA A 150 -13.82 -53.65 -1.75
C ALA A 150 -14.70 -52.48 -2.19
N LEU A 151 -15.96 -52.80 -2.50
CA LEU A 151 -16.97 -51.80 -2.83
C LEU A 151 -17.28 -50.93 -1.61
N LEU A 152 -17.55 -49.65 -1.83
CA LEU A 152 -18.06 -48.77 -0.79
C LEU A 152 -19.50 -49.17 -0.46
N ALA A 153 -19.91 -49.06 0.80
CA ALA A 153 -21.31 -49.26 1.17
C ALA A 153 -22.16 -48.12 0.59
N ALA A 154 -23.40 -48.39 0.18
CA ALA A 154 -24.31 -47.37 -0.38
C ALA A 154 -24.67 -46.23 0.61
N THR A 155 -24.30 -46.38 1.89
CA THR A 155 -24.45 -45.34 2.92
C THR A 155 -23.25 -44.42 3.04
N ASN A 156 -22.12 -44.78 2.41
CA ASN A 156 -20.88 -44.02 2.50
C ASN A 156 -21.00 -42.71 1.72
N ARG A 157 -20.49 -41.63 2.29
CA ARG A 157 -20.61 -40.26 1.83
C ARG A 157 -19.28 -39.53 1.92
N ILE A 158 -19.12 -38.56 1.03
CA ILE A 158 -18.10 -37.52 1.11
C ILE A 158 -18.77 -36.16 0.98
N TRP A 159 -18.13 -35.15 1.57
CA TRP A 159 -18.53 -33.76 1.45
C TRP A 159 -17.36 -32.94 0.93
N ALA A 160 -17.68 -31.96 0.09
CA ALA A 160 -16.72 -31.03 -0.47
C ALA A 160 -17.29 -29.61 -0.49
N ASP A 161 -16.43 -28.65 -0.23
CA ASP A 161 -16.80 -27.25 -0.18
C ASP A 161 -15.56 -26.34 -0.30
N ASN A 162 -15.78 -25.04 -0.52
CA ASN A 162 -14.75 -24.00 -0.61
C ASN A 162 -13.60 -24.42 -1.54
N ILE A 163 -13.98 -24.87 -2.73
CA ILE A 163 -13.05 -25.41 -3.72
C ILE A 163 -12.46 -24.25 -4.51
N ILE A 164 -11.14 -24.15 -4.54
CA ILE A 164 -10.43 -23.15 -5.31
C ILE A 164 -9.33 -23.79 -6.13
N ALA A 165 -9.20 -23.35 -7.38
CA ALA A 165 -8.12 -23.74 -8.27
C ALA A 165 -7.51 -22.50 -8.93
N SER A 166 -6.20 -22.56 -9.17
CA SER A 166 -5.44 -21.51 -9.86
C SER A 166 -4.38 -22.12 -10.77
N VAL A 167 -3.90 -21.33 -11.73
CA VAL A 167 -2.79 -21.69 -12.63
C VAL A 167 -1.72 -20.62 -12.52
N ALA A 168 -0.45 -21.02 -12.39
CA ALA A 168 0.68 -20.11 -12.30
C ALA A 168 1.94 -20.67 -13.01
N ALA A 169 2.99 -19.85 -13.09
CA ALA A 169 4.25 -20.26 -13.71
C ALA A 169 5.08 -21.17 -12.79
N THR A 170 4.93 -21.03 -11.46
CA THR A 170 5.67 -21.81 -10.47
C THR A 170 4.74 -22.51 -9.46
N GLN A 171 5.24 -23.57 -8.82
CA GLN A 171 4.51 -24.28 -7.76
C GLN A 171 4.14 -23.37 -6.58
N ALA A 172 5.08 -22.52 -6.17
CA ALA A 172 4.90 -21.64 -5.01
C ALA A 172 3.80 -20.61 -5.26
N GLU A 173 3.78 -19.99 -6.44
CA GLU A 173 2.71 -19.05 -6.83
C GLU A 173 1.34 -19.75 -6.91
N ALA A 174 1.28 -20.96 -7.48
CA ALA A 174 0.04 -21.71 -7.59
C ALA A 174 -0.55 -22.08 -6.21
N LEU A 175 0.31 -22.47 -5.24
CA LEU A 175 -0.11 -22.76 -3.86
C LEU A 175 -0.52 -21.50 -3.09
N ALA A 176 0.22 -20.40 -3.25
CA ALA A 176 -0.11 -19.12 -2.65
C ALA A 176 -1.45 -18.58 -3.18
N ALA A 177 -1.72 -18.74 -4.48
CA ALA A 177 -2.95 -18.24 -5.08
C ALA A 177 -4.22 -18.92 -4.53
N VAL A 178 -4.13 -20.19 -4.10
CA VAL A 178 -5.24 -20.95 -3.50
C VAL A 178 -5.33 -20.85 -1.96
N THR A 179 -4.46 -20.04 -1.34
CA THR A 179 -4.39 -19.86 0.13
C THR A 179 -4.35 -18.36 0.49
N PRO A 180 -5.38 -17.78 1.11
CA PRO A 180 -6.63 -18.39 1.58
C PRO A 180 -7.66 -18.58 0.44
N TYR A 181 -8.70 -19.37 0.75
CA TYR A 181 -9.90 -19.47 -0.09
C TYR A 181 -10.58 -18.11 -0.25
N PHE A 182 -11.16 -17.88 -1.43
CA PHE A 182 -12.12 -16.82 -1.69
C PHE A 182 -13.10 -17.27 -2.79
N ASP A 183 -14.26 -16.62 -2.81
CA ASP A 183 -15.22 -16.62 -3.90
C ASP A 183 -15.81 -15.22 -4.10
N GLY A 184 -16.91 -15.09 -4.85
CA GLY A 184 -17.49 -13.80 -5.18
C GLY A 184 -18.31 -13.15 -4.05
N ASP A 185 -18.58 -13.89 -2.97
CA ASP A 185 -19.29 -13.39 -1.78
C ASP A 185 -18.36 -13.21 -0.58
N THR A 186 -17.07 -13.50 -0.76
CA THR A 186 -16.06 -13.23 0.25
C THR A 186 -16.08 -11.72 0.57
N PRO A 187 -16.17 -11.32 1.85
CA PRO A 187 -16.21 -9.91 2.19
C PRO A 187 -14.99 -9.16 1.67
N ASP A 188 -15.23 -7.98 1.09
CA ASP A 188 -14.18 -7.08 0.65
C ASP A 188 -13.26 -6.69 1.82
N THR A 189 -11.99 -6.48 1.50
CA THR A 189 -11.01 -5.88 2.40
C THR A 189 -10.62 -4.51 1.87
N VAL A 190 -9.80 -3.79 2.65
CA VAL A 190 -9.23 -2.51 2.19
C VAL A 190 -8.40 -2.66 0.91
N ASP A 191 -7.80 -3.82 0.68
CA ASP A 191 -6.89 -4.08 -0.44
C ASP A 191 -7.52 -4.88 -1.58
N LEU A 192 -8.63 -5.60 -1.32
CA LEU A 192 -9.22 -6.54 -2.27
C LEU A 192 -10.73 -6.41 -2.33
N THR A 193 -11.25 -6.29 -3.54
CA THR A 193 -12.68 -6.46 -3.86
C THR A 193 -12.89 -7.86 -4.42
N TYR A 194 -13.86 -8.60 -3.89
CA TYR A 194 -14.24 -9.91 -4.39
C TYR A 194 -15.55 -9.83 -5.17
N SER A 195 -15.64 -10.59 -6.26
CA SER A 195 -16.83 -10.59 -7.13
C SER A 195 -16.95 -11.86 -7.94
N TRP A 196 -18.14 -12.11 -8.49
CA TRP A 196 -18.37 -13.15 -9.49
C TRP A 196 -18.09 -12.61 -10.90
N SER A 197 -17.48 -13.43 -11.76
CA SER A 197 -17.25 -13.06 -13.18
C SER A 197 -18.52 -13.08 -14.04
N GLY A 198 -19.61 -13.60 -13.50
CA GLY A 198 -20.93 -13.70 -14.13
C GLY A 198 -22.02 -13.92 -13.08
N ALA A 199 -22.97 -14.81 -13.36
CA ALA A 199 -24.02 -15.15 -12.40
C ALA A 199 -23.42 -15.74 -11.11
N ALA A 200 -23.84 -15.19 -9.96
CA ALA A 200 -23.38 -15.62 -8.65
C ALA A 200 -23.54 -17.14 -8.47
N HIS A 201 -22.52 -17.79 -7.91
CA HIS A 201 -22.42 -19.24 -7.71
C HIS A 201 -22.46 -20.10 -8.98
N ALA A 202 -22.53 -19.53 -10.18
CA ALA A 202 -22.49 -20.29 -11.44
C ALA A 202 -21.25 -19.95 -12.30
N SER A 203 -20.49 -18.93 -11.91
CA SER A 203 -19.29 -18.46 -12.61
C SER A 203 -18.02 -18.66 -11.77
N THR A 204 -16.87 -18.25 -12.33
CA THR A 204 -15.62 -18.11 -11.56
C THR A 204 -15.70 -16.91 -10.62
N SER A 205 -14.83 -16.88 -9.62
CA SER A 205 -14.72 -15.75 -8.69
C SER A 205 -13.45 -14.95 -8.96
N LEU A 206 -13.52 -13.65 -8.77
CA LEU A 206 -12.46 -12.69 -9.03
C LEU A 206 -12.08 -11.99 -7.72
N ALA A 207 -10.80 -12.00 -7.38
CA ALA A 207 -10.23 -11.09 -6.39
C ALA A 207 -9.49 -9.99 -7.14
N THR A 208 -9.99 -8.76 -7.04
CA THR A 208 -9.45 -7.58 -7.70
C THR A 208 -8.75 -6.69 -6.67
N ALA A 209 -7.58 -6.15 -7.00
CA ALA A 209 -6.97 -5.14 -6.13
C ALA A 209 -7.88 -3.91 -6.05
N THR A 210 -8.19 -3.48 -4.83
CA THR A 210 -8.85 -2.22 -4.55
C THR A 210 -7.78 -1.14 -4.54
N PRO A 211 -7.85 -0.15 -5.44
CA PRO A 211 -6.90 0.95 -5.41
C PRO A 211 -7.01 1.70 -4.08
N GLY A 212 -5.88 1.96 -3.44
CA GLY A 212 -5.80 2.55 -2.11
C GLY A 212 -4.89 3.77 -2.08
N LEU A 213 -5.25 4.73 -1.23
CA LEU A 213 -4.38 5.80 -0.76
C LEU A 213 -4.44 5.78 0.76
N ARG A 214 -3.27 5.60 1.39
CA ARG A 214 -3.14 5.65 2.85
C ARG A 214 -2.06 6.66 3.22
N VAL A 215 -2.34 7.51 4.20
CA VAL A 215 -1.37 8.47 4.73
C VAL A 215 -1.13 8.22 6.20
N GLU A 216 0.13 8.26 6.62
CA GLU A 216 0.53 8.08 8.01
C GLU A 216 1.66 9.03 8.42
N ARG A 217 1.77 9.29 9.73
CA ARG A 217 2.90 10.02 10.28
C ARG A 217 4.10 9.08 10.35
N LEU A 218 5.25 9.52 9.81
CA LEU A 218 6.49 8.75 9.93
C LEU A 218 7.14 8.94 11.31
N PRO A 219 7.71 7.87 11.89
CA PRO A 219 8.37 7.91 13.20
C PRO A 219 9.82 8.45 13.15
N ASP A 220 10.25 8.98 11.99
CA ASP A 220 11.64 9.40 11.76
C ASP A 220 12.09 10.47 12.77
N ALA A 221 13.36 10.39 13.19
CA ALA A 221 13.98 11.42 14.02
C ALA A 221 14.15 12.73 13.21
N GLY A 222 13.62 13.83 13.74
CA GLY A 222 13.71 15.16 13.13
C GLY A 222 12.35 15.78 12.85
N ALA A 223 12.29 16.62 11.83
CA ALA A 223 11.08 17.35 11.47
C ALA A 223 9.98 16.37 10.99
N PRO A 224 8.74 16.43 11.51
CA PRO A 224 7.72 15.42 11.21
C PRO A 224 7.41 15.29 9.72
N GLN A 225 7.15 14.06 9.24
CA GLN A 225 6.91 13.77 7.83
C GLN A 225 5.64 12.92 7.66
N ALA A 226 5.05 12.95 6.46
CA ALA A 226 3.96 12.06 6.07
C ALA A 226 4.49 10.98 5.12
N GLY A 227 4.17 9.73 5.42
CA GLY A 227 4.30 8.59 4.52
C GLY A 227 3.00 8.42 3.77
N ILE A 228 3.10 8.20 2.46
CA ILE A 228 1.97 8.09 1.56
C ILE A 228 2.11 6.78 0.80
N THR A 229 1.23 5.84 1.07
CA THR A 229 1.21 4.55 0.40
C THR A 229 0.10 4.54 -0.64
N VAL A 230 0.47 4.27 -1.90
CA VAL A 230 -0.44 4.04 -3.01
C VAL A 230 -0.44 2.55 -3.34
N THR A 231 -1.60 1.92 -3.34
CA THR A 231 -1.75 0.47 -3.61
C THR A 231 -2.82 0.20 -4.66
N GLY A 232 -2.87 -1.05 -5.12
CA GLY A 232 -3.93 -1.55 -5.99
C GLY A 232 -3.97 -0.95 -7.39
N LEU A 233 -2.87 -0.37 -7.85
CA LEU A 233 -2.67 -0.05 -9.26
C LEU A 233 -2.32 -1.33 -10.04
N ALA A 234 -2.28 -1.22 -11.36
CA ALA A 234 -2.03 -2.36 -12.21
C ALA A 234 -0.56 -2.85 -12.14
N PRO A 235 -0.26 -4.11 -11.79
CA PRO A 235 1.11 -4.60 -11.75
C PRO A 235 1.66 -4.98 -13.13
N SER A 236 0.79 -5.12 -14.14
CA SER A 236 1.18 -5.45 -15.52
C SER A 236 1.22 -4.25 -16.46
N SER A 237 0.88 -3.05 -15.97
CA SER A 237 0.89 -1.83 -16.78
C SER A 237 1.23 -0.62 -15.94
N GLU A 238 2.11 0.22 -16.47
CA GLU A 238 2.45 1.50 -15.89
C GLU A 238 1.22 2.42 -15.77
N SER A 239 1.16 3.16 -14.66
CA SER A 239 0.19 4.23 -14.41
C SER A 239 0.93 5.53 -14.15
N VAL A 240 0.48 6.64 -14.73
CA VAL A 240 1.01 7.97 -14.41
C VAL A 240 0.13 8.61 -13.35
N ILE A 241 0.70 8.86 -12.17
CA ILE A 241 -0.04 9.38 -11.02
C ILE A 241 0.49 10.73 -10.53
N SER A 242 -0.38 11.49 -9.86
CA SER A 242 0.02 12.60 -9.01
C SER A 242 -0.58 12.44 -7.62
N VAL A 243 0.22 12.64 -6.57
CA VAL A 243 -0.28 12.87 -5.22
C VAL A 243 -0.23 14.37 -4.92
N GLN A 244 -1.32 14.87 -4.35
CA GLN A 244 -1.48 16.27 -3.98
C GLN A 244 -1.94 16.37 -2.52
N VAL A 245 -1.60 17.46 -1.86
CA VAL A 245 -1.97 17.77 -0.49
C VAL A 245 -2.71 19.11 -0.44
N SER A 246 -3.69 19.19 0.45
CA SER A 246 -4.42 20.41 0.79
C SER A 246 -4.46 20.55 2.31
N TRP A 247 -4.32 21.79 2.79
CA TRP A 247 -4.44 22.16 4.20
C TRP A 247 -5.48 23.28 4.40
N ASP A 248 -6.32 23.51 3.39
CA ASP A 248 -7.35 24.55 3.36
C ASP A 248 -8.73 23.96 2.99
N ASP A 249 -8.98 22.73 3.45
CA ASP A 249 -10.20 21.96 3.21
C ASP A 249 -10.50 21.73 1.72
N GLY A 250 -9.45 21.49 0.93
CA GLY A 250 -9.56 21.14 -0.49
C GLY A 250 -9.77 22.33 -1.43
N ARG A 251 -9.69 23.58 -0.95
CA ARG A 251 -9.83 24.79 -1.79
C ARG A 251 -8.63 24.97 -2.72
N SER A 252 -7.43 24.67 -2.24
CA SER A 252 -6.20 24.63 -3.01
C SER A 252 -5.46 23.31 -2.82
N TRP A 253 -4.70 22.93 -3.84
CA TRP A 253 -4.01 21.66 -3.89
C TRP A 253 -2.59 21.86 -4.37
N HIS A 254 -1.65 21.28 -3.63
CA HIS A 254 -0.23 21.39 -3.87
C HIS A 254 0.33 20.02 -4.20
N GLY A 255 1.18 19.91 -5.21
CA GLY A 255 1.84 18.65 -5.54
C GLY A 255 2.75 18.19 -4.39
N VAL A 256 2.62 16.94 -3.98
CA VAL A 256 3.60 16.33 -3.07
C VAL A 256 4.90 16.16 -3.85
N ARG A 257 6.00 16.69 -3.32
CA ARG A 257 7.30 16.64 -3.99
C ARG A 257 7.72 15.20 -4.23
N GLY A 258 8.18 14.90 -5.44
CA GLY A 258 8.57 13.54 -5.84
C GLY A 258 7.40 12.62 -6.19
N ALA A 259 6.14 13.07 -6.04
CA ALA A 259 4.94 12.29 -6.36
C ALA A 259 4.05 12.95 -7.43
N GLU A 260 4.58 13.88 -8.23
CA GLU A 260 3.82 14.59 -9.26
C GLU A 260 4.15 14.07 -10.67
N ARG A 261 3.14 13.50 -11.36
CA ARG A 261 3.27 12.87 -12.70
C ARG A 261 4.41 11.86 -12.73
N VAL A 262 4.37 10.92 -11.79
CA VAL A 262 5.31 9.81 -11.67
C VAL A 262 4.71 8.54 -12.25
N THR A 263 5.56 7.72 -12.86
CA THR A 263 5.17 6.43 -13.42
C THR A 263 5.35 5.36 -12.37
N VAL A 264 4.29 4.60 -12.09
CA VAL A 264 4.26 3.56 -11.06
C VAL A 264 3.59 2.29 -11.60
N THR A 265 3.99 1.14 -11.06
CA THR A 265 3.43 -0.18 -11.43
C THR A 265 3.00 -0.90 -10.16
N GLY A 266 1.72 -1.29 -10.05
CA GLY A 266 1.16 -1.94 -8.86
C GLY A 266 0.87 -1.00 -7.69
N GLY A 267 1.82 -0.15 -7.33
CA GLY A 267 1.75 0.77 -6.21
C GLY A 267 3.09 1.44 -5.98
N ASP A 268 3.16 2.38 -5.03
CA ASP A 268 4.40 3.04 -4.64
C ASP A 268 4.26 3.70 -3.26
N PHE A 269 5.39 4.11 -2.68
CA PHE A 269 5.46 4.84 -1.42
C PHE A 269 6.17 6.18 -1.60
N PHE A 270 5.50 7.25 -1.20
CA PHE A 270 6.03 8.61 -1.25
C PHE A 270 6.21 9.18 0.15
N ARG A 271 7.15 10.12 0.27
CA ARG A 271 7.34 10.90 1.48
C ARG A 271 7.01 12.35 1.20
N ASP A 272 6.08 12.90 1.97
CA ASP A 272 5.94 14.34 2.09
C ASP A 272 6.84 14.82 3.23
N HIS A 273 7.88 15.56 2.88
CA HIS A 273 8.83 16.14 3.81
C HIS A 273 8.38 17.49 4.38
N VAL A 274 7.34 18.09 3.80
CA VAL A 274 6.79 19.40 4.18
C VAL A 274 5.29 19.31 4.48
N PRO A 275 4.79 18.28 5.20
CA PRO A 275 3.38 18.22 5.51
C PRO A 275 3.02 19.38 6.45
N PRO A 276 1.78 19.89 6.34
CA PRO A 276 1.26 20.84 7.32
C PRO A 276 1.24 20.20 8.71
N LEU A 277 1.53 20.99 9.74
CA LEU A 277 1.56 20.54 11.13
C LEU A 277 0.43 21.19 11.92
N ASN A 278 -0.14 20.45 12.88
CA ASN A 278 -1.23 20.90 13.76
C ASN A 278 -2.51 21.36 13.03
N VAL A 279 -2.67 20.98 11.76
CA VAL A 279 -3.89 21.19 10.97
C VAL A 279 -4.18 19.95 10.13
N ALA A 280 -5.45 19.74 9.78
CA ALA A 280 -5.86 18.62 8.96
C ALA A 280 -5.33 18.76 7.53
N ALA A 281 -4.51 17.78 7.12
CA ALA A 281 -4.00 17.61 5.77
C ALA A 281 -4.87 16.61 5.02
N ARG A 282 -5.39 16.99 3.85
CA ARG A 282 -6.11 16.09 2.94
C ARG A 282 -5.21 15.78 1.75
N TYR A 283 -4.90 14.51 1.55
CA TYR A 283 -4.15 14.02 0.41
C TYR A 283 -5.10 13.48 -0.66
N ARG A 284 -4.67 13.61 -1.91
CA ARG A 284 -5.42 13.14 -3.08
C ARG A 284 -4.48 12.47 -4.06
N LEU A 285 -4.83 11.25 -4.44
CA LEU A 285 -4.27 10.54 -5.58
C LEU A 285 -5.08 10.88 -6.83
N VAL A 286 -4.39 11.22 -7.92
CA VAL A 286 -4.97 11.41 -9.26
C VAL A 286 -4.22 10.50 -10.23
N VAL A 287 -4.92 9.56 -10.85
CA VAL A 287 -4.36 8.71 -11.90
C VAL A 287 -4.68 9.35 -13.26
N HIS A 288 -3.64 9.84 -13.94
CA HIS A 288 -3.75 10.53 -15.24
C HIS A 288 -3.87 9.56 -16.41
N THR A 289 -3.13 8.45 -16.35
CA THR A 289 -3.15 7.37 -17.35
C THR A 289 -2.93 6.03 -16.66
N GLY A 290 -3.44 4.95 -17.24
CA GLY A 290 -3.32 3.59 -16.73
C GLY A 290 -4.64 2.81 -16.83
N ALA A 291 -4.62 1.56 -16.39
CA ALA A 291 -5.79 0.66 -16.46
C ALA A 291 -6.99 1.10 -15.61
N LEU A 292 -6.80 2.07 -14.71
CA LEU A 292 -7.78 2.53 -13.74
C LEU A 292 -8.15 4.01 -13.92
N THR A 293 -7.89 4.61 -15.08
CA THR A 293 -8.19 6.03 -15.32
C THR A 293 -9.65 6.26 -15.75
N PRO A 294 -10.35 7.30 -15.24
CA PRO A 294 -9.92 8.22 -14.19
C PRO A 294 -10.15 7.62 -12.79
N LEU A 295 -9.13 7.68 -11.93
CA LEU A 295 -9.25 7.33 -10.51
C LEU A 295 -8.82 8.52 -9.67
N ARG A 296 -9.65 8.82 -8.66
CA ARG A 296 -9.37 9.80 -7.63
C ARG A 296 -9.68 9.20 -6.27
N LEU A 297 -8.67 9.16 -5.41
CA LEU A 297 -8.77 8.69 -4.02
C LEU A 297 -8.27 9.77 -3.09
N GLU A 298 -8.80 9.82 -1.88
CA GLU A 298 -8.43 10.81 -0.89
C GLU A 298 -8.34 10.17 0.48
N ASP A 299 -7.40 10.67 1.28
CA ASP A 299 -7.20 10.29 2.67
C ASP A 299 -6.74 11.54 3.46
N SER A 300 -6.86 11.52 4.78
CA SER A 300 -6.54 12.69 5.60
C SER A 300 -5.81 12.33 6.88
N ILE A 301 -4.92 13.22 7.31
CA ILE A 301 -4.15 13.08 8.54
C ILE A 301 -3.96 14.44 9.22
N THR A 302 -3.86 14.45 10.55
CA THR A 302 -3.31 15.59 11.29
C THR A 302 -2.00 15.17 11.93
N ILE A 303 -0.92 15.89 11.63
CA ILE A 303 0.40 15.63 12.20
C ILE A 303 0.66 16.63 13.32
N GLU A 304 0.55 16.16 14.55
CA GLU A 304 0.83 16.96 15.74
C GLU A 304 2.33 17.21 15.92
N SER A 305 2.69 18.45 16.23
CA SER A 305 4.03 18.87 16.59
C SER A 305 3.99 20.00 17.63
N ASP A 306 4.75 19.83 18.71
CA ASP A 306 4.90 20.87 19.75
C ASP A 306 5.77 22.06 19.29
N TYR A 307 6.32 21.97 18.08
CA TYR A 307 7.30 22.92 17.56
C TYR A 307 6.93 23.39 16.15
N ALA A 308 7.29 24.62 15.86
CA ALA A 308 7.41 25.07 14.47
C ALA A 308 8.75 24.56 13.90
N TRP A 309 8.84 24.50 12.58
CA TRP A 309 10.04 24.05 11.87
C TRP A 309 10.36 25.01 10.75
N ILE A 310 11.64 25.39 10.64
CA ILE A 310 12.20 26.11 9.50
C ILE A 310 13.13 25.15 8.78
N GLN A 311 12.91 24.92 7.49
CA GLN A 311 13.68 23.92 6.74
C GLN A 311 13.86 24.32 5.29
N ASP A 312 14.94 23.84 4.67
CA ASP A 312 15.10 23.91 3.22
C ASP A 312 14.18 22.84 2.60
N PRO A 313 13.25 23.21 1.69
CA PRO A 313 12.41 22.23 1.01
C PRO A 313 13.19 21.22 0.16
N LEU A 314 14.44 21.52 -0.20
CA LEU A 314 15.33 20.64 -0.96
C LEU A 314 16.27 19.82 -0.08
N ASN A 315 16.49 20.24 1.16
CA ASN A 315 17.30 19.54 2.15
C ASN A 315 16.55 19.42 3.50
N PRO A 316 15.57 18.51 3.61
CA PRO A 316 14.74 18.37 4.80
C PRO A 316 15.52 17.87 6.04
N ARG A 317 16.76 17.38 5.88
CA ARG A 317 17.62 16.95 7.00
C ARG A 317 18.16 18.13 7.80
N GLY A 318 18.32 19.30 7.17
CA GLY A 318 18.77 20.53 7.82
C GLY A 318 17.67 21.30 8.55
N ALA A 319 16.53 20.65 8.83
CA ALA A 319 15.40 21.32 9.47
C ALA A 319 15.73 21.75 10.91
N VAL A 320 15.43 23.01 11.21
CA VAL A 320 15.64 23.65 12.50
C VAL A 320 14.31 23.77 13.23
N GLN A 321 14.28 23.26 14.45
CA GLN A 321 13.13 23.32 15.34
C GLN A 321 13.02 24.71 15.99
N VAL A 322 11.80 25.25 16.07
CA VAL A 322 11.49 26.55 16.66
C VAL A 322 10.42 26.39 17.73
N GLU A 323 10.73 26.83 18.95
CA GLU A 323 9.80 26.92 20.07
C GLU A 323 8.92 28.17 19.94
N CYS A 324 7.61 27.99 19.85
CA CYS A 324 6.64 29.10 19.79
C CYS A 324 6.16 29.58 21.17
N VAL A 325 6.49 28.85 22.23
CA VAL A 325 6.22 29.21 23.63
C VAL A 325 7.53 29.09 24.39
N ARG A 326 7.77 30.00 25.35
CA ARG A 326 9.04 30.08 26.08
C ARG A 326 9.14 28.95 27.13
N THR A 327 9.46 27.75 26.68
CA THR A 327 9.44 26.53 27.50
C THR A 327 10.80 25.87 27.69
N GLY A 328 11.79 26.16 26.85
CA GLY A 328 13.04 25.39 26.87
C GLY A 328 14.29 26.12 26.38
N ALA A 329 15.29 25.32 26.03
CA ALA A 329 16.59 25.77 25.61
C ALA A 329 16.64 26.10 24.10
N GLY A 330 15.65 25.73 23.27
CA GLY A 330 15.66 25.78 21.80
C GLY A 330 15.70 27.17 21.12
N LEU A 331 15.64 27.18 19.79
CA LEU A 331 15.45 28.41 19.00
C LEU A 331 14.04 28.94 19.27
N MET A 332 13.92 30.11 19.88
CA MET A 332 12.64 30.67 20.30
C MET A 332 12.11 31.71 19.33
N LEU A 333 10.80 31.70 19.11
CA LEU A 333 10.09 32.77 18.45
C LEU A 333 9.93 33.97 19.40
N MET A 334 10.38 35.15 18.96
CA MET A 334 10.44 36.36 19.79
C MET A 334 9.24 37.28 19.56
N THR A 335 8.91 38.06 20.61
CA THR A 335 7.97 39.18 20.53
C THR A 335 8.45 40.18 19.48
N GLY A 336 7.58 40.52 18.52
CA GLY A 336 7.96 41.28 17.32
C GLY A 336 7.75 40.47 16.03
N THR A 337 7.73 39.14 16.11
CA THR A 337 7.32 38.29 14.99
C THR A 337 5.89 38.63 14.56
N ALA A 338 5.69 38.81 13.27
CA ALA A 338 4.43 39.21 12.65
C ALA A 338 3.81 40.50 13.22
N ALA A 339 4.61 41.38 13.85
CA ALA A 339 4.15 42.67 14.36
C ALA A 339 3.60 43.60 13.26
N ARG A 340 3.99 43.36 12.01
CA ARG A 340 3.46 44.05 10.82
C ARG A 340 3.27 43.05 9.69
N ILE A 341 2.21 43.26 8.92
CA ILE A 341 1.88 42.45 7.74
C ILE A 341 1.65 43.40 6.58
N LEU A 342 2.38 43.19 5.48
CA LEU A 342 2.15 43.94 4.25
C LEU A 342 1.55 43.01 3.19
N ARG A 343 0.41 43.38 2.63
CA ARG A 343 -0.17 42.74 1.43
C ARG A 343 -0.16 43.75 0.30
N ARG A 344 0.80 43.61 -0.61
CA ARG A 344 0.93 44.49 -1.77
C ARG A 344 -0.13 44.15 -2.80
N GLN A 345 -0.59 45.16 -3.51
CA GLN A 345 -1.45 45.00 -4.68
C GLN A 345 -0.69 45.55 -5.87
N ALA A 346 -0.51 44.74 -6.92
CA ALA A 346 0.05 45.24 -8.16
C ALA A 346 -0.99 46.18 -8.79
N VAL A 347 -0.65 47.46 -8.86
CA VAL A 347 -1.49 48.47 -9.50
C VAL A 347 -0.61 49.20 -10.50
N ASP A 348 -0.98 49.12 -11.77
CA ASP A 348 -0.40 49.93 -12.82
C ASP A 348 -1.40 51.02 -13.21
N LEU A 349 -0.94 52.27 -13.25
CA LEU A 349 -1.77 53.45 -13.50
C LEU A 349 -1.31 54.09 -14.80
N THR A 350 -2.18 54.12 -15.81
CA THR A 350 -1.92 54.82 -17.07
C THR A 350 -2.85 56.02 -17.20
N THR A 351 -2.28 57.21 -17.33
CA THR A 351 -3.05 58.44 -17.58
C THR A 351 -3.17 58.65 -19.09
N VAL A 352 -4.39 58.57 -19.62
CA VAL A 352 -4.68 58.89 -21.02
C VAL A 352 -4.69 60.41 -21.20
N GLU A 353 -4.15 60.91 -22.30
CA GLU A 353 -4.15 62.35 -22.62
C GLU A 353 -5.58 62.92 -22.58
N GLY A 354 -5.79 63.99 -21.81
CA GLY A 354 -7.10 64.63 -21.62
C GLY A 354 -7.98 64.02 -20.51
N ALA A 355 -7.57 62.92 -19.87
CA ALA A 355 -8.33 62.33 -18.77
C ALA A 355 -8.03 62.99 -17.41
N ARG A 356 -9.07 63.24 -16.60
CA ARG A 356 -8.94 63.77 -15.22
C ARG A 356 -8.44 62.73 -14.22
N TYR A 357 -8.68 61.46 -14.49
CA TYR A 357 -8.29 60.34 -13.62
C TYR A 357 -7.57 59.26 -14.44
N PRO A 358 -6.52 58.63 -13.89
CA PRO A 358 -5.82 57.54 -14.57
C PRO A 358 -6.72 56.29 -14.66
N VAL A 359 -6.49 55.46 -15.68
CA VAL A 359 -7.03 54.11 -15.74
C VAL A 359 -6.10 53.19 -14.94
N ALA A 360 -6.68 52.37 -14.08
CA ALA A 360 -5.94 51.43 -13.25
C ALA A 360 -6.07 49.99 -13.78
N SER A 361 -4.93 49.35 -14.05
CA SER A 361 -4.83 47.90 -14.18
C SER A 361 -4.49 47.32 -12.81
N VAL A 362 -5.46 46.65 -12.20
CA VAL A 362 -5.41 46.23 -10.79
C VAL A 362 -5.33 44.72 -10.71
N GLY A 363 -4.19 44.22 -10.19
CA GLY A 363 -4.03 42.81 -9.82
C GLY A 363 -4.70 42.48 -8.48
N VAL A 364 -4.75 41.19 -8.15
CA VAL A 364 -5.19 40.71 -6.83
C VAL A 364 -4.11 41.01 -5.79
N ARG A 365 -4.52 41.22 -4.52
CA ARG A 365 -3.56 41.35 -3.41
C ARG A 365 -2.68 40.11 -3.33
N GLN A 366 -1.38 40.35 -3.22
CA GLN A 366 -0.36 39.32 -3.07
C GLN A 366 -0.45 38.67 -1.69
N ALA A 367 0.19 37.50 -1.58
CA ALA A 367 0.43 36.84 -0.31
C ALA A 367 1.19 37.76 0.66
N PRO A 368 1.13 37.48 1.98
CA PRO A 368 1.84 38.27 2.98
C PRO A 368 3.34 38.44 2.65
N SER A 369 3.80 39.68 2.75
CA SER A 369 5.16 40.09 2.40
C SER A 369 5.77 40.97 3.51
N GLY A 370 7.10 40.98 3.59
CA GLY A 370 7.83 41.79 4.57
C GLY A 370 7.43 41.52 6.02
N ILE A 371 7.06 40.28 6.34
CA ILE A 371 6.69 39.86 7.69
C ILE A 371 7.99 39.79 8.51
N PRO A 372 8.10 40.53 9.63
CA PRO A 372 9.23 40.37 10.52
C PRO A 372 9.13 39.02 11.24
N LEU A 373 10.22 38.26 11.23
CA LEU A 373 10.38 37.02 11.96
C LEU A 373 11.61 37.17 12.85
N ALA A 374 11.39 37.21 14.17
CA ALA A 374 12.45 37.40 15.15
C ALA A 374 12.68 36.09 15.91
N LEU A 375 13.92 35.59 15.89
CA LEU A 375 14.33 34.31 16.45
C LEU A 375 15.46 34.51 17.46
N ARG A 376 15.54 33.67 18.50
CA ARG A 376 16.59 33.73 19.52
C ARG A 376 17.08 32.36 19.94
N ALA A 377 18.39 32.14 19.95
CA ALA A 377 19.04 30.98 20.55
C ALA A 377 19.91 31.41 21.75
N ILE A 378 19.95 30.60 22.80
CA ILE A 378 20.81 30.86 23.97
C ILE A 378 22.13 30.11 23.78
N ALA A 379 23.22 30.83 23.59
CA ALA A 379 24.44 30.28 23.01
C ALA A 379 25.23 29.37 23.96
N ALA A 380 25.05 29.49 25.28
CA ALA A 380 25.79 28.70 26.28
C ALA A 380 25.54 27.17 26.20
N SER A 381 24.51 26.71 25.47
CA SER A 381 24.18 25.29 25.31
C SER A 381 23.94 24.85 23.86
N GLN A 382 24.20 25.71 22.85
CA GLN A 382 23.59 25.54 21.50
C GLN A 382 24.48 25.90 20.29
N GLY A 383 25.81 25.82 20.41
CA GLY A 383 26.72 26.12 19.29
C GLY A 383 26.37 25.40 17.98
N THR A 384 25.97 24.13 18.06
CA THR A 384 25.52 23.35 16.89
C THR A 384 24.25 23.92 16.25
N LEU A 385 23.25 24.32 17.03
CA LEU A 385 21.99 24.87 16.53
C LEU A 385 22.20 26.20 15.80
N ILE A 386 23.07 27.06 16.36
CA ILE A 386 23.44 28.34 15.74
C ILE A 386 24.08 28.08 14.36
N ASN A 387 25.01 27.13 14.28
CA ASN A 387 25.66 26.79 13.02
C ASN A 387 24.66 26.18 12.03
N THR A 388 23.79 25.27 12.47
CA THR A 388 22.74 24.71 11.59
C THR A 388 21.80 25.78 11.05
N MET A 389 21.44 26.79 11.85
CA MET A 389 20.61 27.90 11.40
C MET A 389 21.34 28.78 10.38
N ARG A 390 22.63 29.08 10.60
CA ARG A 390 23.45 29.81 9.62
C ARG A 390 23.57 29.03 8.31
N ASP A 391 23.96 27.76 8.40
CA ASP A 391 24.09 26.88 7.24
C ASP A 391 22.76 26.81 6.46
N LEU A 392 21.63 26.72 7.16
CA LEU A 392 20.30 26.73 6.54
C LEU A 392 20.04 28.05 5.79
N LEU A 393 20.28 29.20 6.41
CA LEU A 393 20.02 30.50 5.79
C LEU A 393 20.99 30.84 4.66
N ASP A 394 22.25 30.43 4.77
CA ASP A 394 23.29 30.69 3.77
C ASP A 394 23.14 29.79 2.53
N SER A 395 22.65 28.56 2.70
CA SER A 395 22.54 27.57 1.61
C SER A 395 21.17 27.57 0.92
N SER A 396 20.11 28.05 1.57
CA SER A 396 18.76 27.96 1.03
C SER A 396 18.34 29.21 0.24
N GLY A 397 17.91 29.02 -1.01
CA GLY A 397 17.28 30.11 -1.78
C GLY A 397 15.81 30.38 -1.39
N GLN A 398 15.19 29.41 -0.69
CA GLN A 398 13.83 29.46 -0.17
C GLN A 398 13.79 28.56 1.06
N VAL A 399 13.10 28.98 2.12
CA VAL A 399 12.82 28.15 3.30
C VAL A 399 11.33 27.87 3.41
N VAL A 400 10.99 26.76 4.04
CA VAL A 400 9.63 26.40 4.42
C VAL A 400 9.50 26.55 5.92
N ILE A 401 8.46 27.26 6.33
CA ILE A 401 8.07 27.41 7.72
C ILE A 401 6.72 26.71 7.93
N ARG A 402 6.63 25.87 8.96
CA ARG A 402 5.44 25.08 9.28
C ARG A 402 5.26 24.91 10.78
N GLY A 403 4.03 24.62 11.22
CA GLY A 403 3.69 24.43 12.63
C GLY A 403 3.63 25.72 13.45
N LEU A 404 3.55 26.88 12.79
CA LEU A 404 3.37 28.16 13.48
C LEU A 404 1.95 28.25 14.07
N PRO A 405 1.77 28.98 15.18
CA PRO A 405 0.45 29.28 15.73
C PRO A 405 -0.44 29.99 14.70
N VAL A 406 -1.73 29.68 14.69
CA VAL A 406 -2.74 30.28 13.80
C VAL A 406 -2.85 31.81 13.88
N ALA A 407 -2.34 32.42 14.96
CA ALA A 407 -2.26 33.87 15.10
C ALA A 407 -1.21 34.49 14.16
N ILE A 408 -0.25 33.71 13.68
CA ILE A 408 0.74 34.15 12.71
C ILE A 408 0.12 34.00 11.31
N PRO A 409 0.03 35.08 10.53
CA PRO A 409 -0.73 35.17 9.28
C PRO A 409 0.05 34.58 8.09
N LEU A 410 0.62 33.40 8.28
CA LEU A 410 1.29 32.60 7.27
C LEU A 410 0.46 31.33 7.03
N ASP A 411 0.55 30.79 5.82
CA ASP A 411 -0.08 29.50 5.53
C ASP A 411 0.55 28.38 6.39
N ALA A 412 -0.21 27.30 6.61
CA ALA A 412 0.24 26.16 7.42
C ALA A 412 1.55 25.54 6.90
N VAL A 413 1.78 25.62 5.58
CA VAL A 413 3.05 25.36 4.90
C VAL A 413 3.45 26.61 4.13
N ALA A 414 4.19 27.50 4.77
CA ALA A 414 4.62 28.75 4.17
C ALA A 414 6.00 28.60 3.53
N HIS A 415 6.02 28.57 2.20
CA HIS A 415 7.25 28.77 1.43
C HIS A 415 7.58 30.26 1.43
N VAL A 416 8.75 30.62 1.96
CA VAL A 416 9.16 32.01 2.08
C VAL A 416 10.57 32.24 1.52
N THR A 417 10.79 33.42 0.96
CA THR A 417 12.13 33.96 0.74
C THR A 417 12.47 34.87 1.89
N THR A 418 13.62 34.64 2.51
CA THR A 418 14.24 35.58 3.44
C THR A 418 14.91 36.67 2.62
N GLY A 419 14.56 37.93 2.87
CA GLY A 419 15.32 39.07 2.34
C GLY A 419 16.67 39.17 3.06
N ASP A 420 17.05 40.39 3.45
CA ASP A 420 18.22 40.56 4.31
C ASP A 420 17.98 39.86 5.67
N VAL A 421 19.01 39.14 6.12
CA VAL A 421 19.06 38.50 7.43
C VAL A 421 19.99 39.32 8.32
N GLU A 422 19.46 39.86 9.41
CA GLU A 422 20.28 40.50 10.44
C GLU A 422 20.56 39.50 11.57
N GLU A 423 21.83 39.15 11.76
CA GLU A 423 22.28 38.32 12.87
C GLU A 423 22.97 39.19 13.93
N ILE A 424 22.48 39.12 15.17
CA ILE A 424 22.92 39.96 16.28
C ILE A 424 23.50 39.07 17.38
N PRO A 425 24.81 38.79 17.34
CA PRO A 425 25.48 38.06 18.42
C PRO A 425 25.60 38.97 19.65
N VAL A 426 24.98 38.57 20.77
CA VAL A 426 25.02 39.32 22.03
C VAL A 426 26.02 38.66 22.97
N ILE A 427 27.13 39.37 23.22
CA ILE A 427 28.21 38.95 24.12
C ILE A 427 28.13 39.77 25.41
N GLY A 428 27.71 39.14 26.52
CA GLY A 428 27.72 39.73 27.87
C GLY A 428 26.35 40.19 28.40
N GLY A 429 26.15 40.06 29.73
CA GLY A 429 24.93 40.40 30.47
C GLY A 429 24.51 39.31 31.47
N LEU A 430 23.46 39.56 32.29
CA LEU A 430 22.93 38.60 33.31
C LEU A 430 22.50 37.24 32.72
N LEU A 431 22.27 37.18 31.40
CA LEU A 431 21.78 36.01 30.65
C LEU A 431 22.87 35.31 29.81
N GLY A 432 24.14 35.72 29.89
CA GLY A 432 25.24 35.09 29.15
C GLY A 432 25.26 35.42 27.64
N PHE A 433 25.81 34.50 26.83
CA PHE A 433 25.88 34.61 25.37
C PHE A 433 24.54 34.19 24.74
N ARG A 434 24.03 34.98 23.78
CA ARG A 434 22.87 34.59 22.95
C ARG A 434 23.04 35.08 21.52
N ASN A 435 22.27 34.51 20.60
CA ASN A 435 22.23 34.94 19.21
C ASN A 435 20.79 35.23 18.80
N ASP A 436 20.55 36.44 18.29
CA ASP A 436 19.24 36.89 17.83
C ASP A 436 19.28 37.02 16.29
N TRP A 437 18.22 36.59 15.61
CA TRP A 437 18.04 36.80 14.18
C TRP A 437 16.78 37.61 13.92
N GLU A 438 16.89 38.63 13.07
CA GLU A 438 15.77 39.37 12.54
C GLU A 438 15.69 39.17 11.02
N LEU A 439 14.56 38.63 10.57
CA LEU A 439 14.32 38.23 9.20
C LEU A 439 13.12 38.99 8.65
N SER A 440 13.19 39.46 7.41
CA SER A 440 11.99 39.90 6.67
C SER A 440 11.60 38.82 5.66
N VAL A 441 10.50 38.12 5.92
CA VAL A 441 10.04 37.02 5.06
C VAL A 441 8.91 37.43 4.14
N THR A 442 8.97 36.96 2.90
CA THR A 442 7.89 37.10 1.92
C THR A 442 7.43 35.73 1.47
N GLN A 443 6.13 35.47 1.59
CA GLN A 443 5.57 34.20 1.16
C GLN A 443 5.49 34.15 -0.37
N VAL A 444 6.01 33.06 -0.92
CA VAL A 444 6.15 32.83 -2.36
C VAL A 444 5.61 31.46 -2.73
N ARG A 445 5.53 31.18 -4.03
CA ARG A 445 5.17 29.84 -4.50
C ARG A 445 6.28 28.83 -4.21
N PRO A 446 5.95 27.55 -3.97
CA PRO A 446 6.94 26.49 -3.87
C PRO A 446 7.79 26.39 -5.14
N THR A 447 9.09 26.11 -4.97
CA THR A 447 9.97 25.74 -6.09
C THR A 447 9.60 24.35 -6.62
N SER A 448 9.22 24.25 -7.89
CA SER A 448 8.73 23.03 -8.54
C SER A 448 9.84 22.08 -9.01
N MET A 449 11.04 22.17 -8.45
CA MET A 449 12.14 21.29 -8.83
C MET A 449 11.88 19.85 -8.36
N ARG A 450 11.94 18.91 -9.30
CA ARG A 450 12.02 17.48 -8.99
C ARG A 450 13.42 17.21 -8.46
N ILE A 451 13.50 16.78 -7.22
CA ILE A 451 14.75 16.32 -6.62
C ILE A 451 14.57 14.89 -6.17
N THR A 452 15.60 14.08 -6.37
CA THR A 452 15.72 12.76 -5.76
C THR A 452 16.59 12.95 -4.53
N ILE A 453 16.02 12.77 -3.34
CA ILE A 453 16.80 12.76 -2.09
C ILE A 453 17.06 11.28 -1.77
N PRO A 454 18.27 10.75 -2.01
CA PRO A 454 18.59 9.39 -1.58
C PRO A 454 18.53 9.34 -0.05
N TRP A 455 17.58 8.57 0.49
CA TRP A 455 17.42 8.39 1.92
C TRP A 455 17.86 6.99 2.31
N TRP A 456 19.08 6.89 2.82
CA TRP A 456 19.59 5.67 3.42
C TRP A 456 19.86 5.92 4.90
N THR A 457 19.31 5.07 5.76
CA THR A 457 19.73 5.01 7.17
C THR A 457 21.02 4.18 7.28
N TYR A 458 21.79 4.41 8.34
CA TYR A 458 22.99 3.63 8.62
C TYR A 458 22.70 2.12 8.62
N ASP A 459 21.60 1.71 9.24
CA ASP A 459 21.19 0.31 9.32
C ASP A 459 20.76 -0.24 7.96
N GLN A 460 20.15 0.57 7.08
CA GLN A 460 19.80 0.16 5.72
C GLN A 460 21.04 -0.05 4.85
N VAL A 461 22.02 0.86 4.90
CA VAL A 461 23.30 0.65 4.21
C VAL A 461 24.02 -0.57 4.79
N ARG A 462 24.08 -0.69 6.12
CA ARG A 462 24.71 -1.85 6.77
C ARG A 462 24.01 -3.17 6.41
N ALA A 463 22.69 -3.19 6.32
CA ALA A 463 21.92 -4.36 5.92
C ALA A 463 22.17 -4.72 4.45
N LEU A 464 22.20 -3.72 3.55
CA LEU A 464 22.46 -3.91 2.13
C LEU A 464 23.82 -4.56 1.87
N TRP A 465 24.83 -4.18 2.66
CA TRP A 465 26.19 -4.69 2.52
C TRP A 465 26.49 -5.89 3.41
N SER A 466 25.54 -6.35 4.24
CA SER A 466 25.70 -7.58 5.03
C SER A 466 25.61 -8.82 4.11
N PRO A 467 26.49 -9.83 4.24
CA PRO A 467 27.49 -10.06 5.31
C PRO A 467 28.90 -9.55 4.99
N ARG A 468 29.08 -8.68 3.99
CA ARG A 468 30.42 -8.20 3.59
C ARG A 468 31.04 -7.39 4.73
N THR A 469 32.32 -7.63 4.99
CA THR A 469 33.10 -6.85 5.95
C THR A 469 33.43 -5.47 5.38
N TYR A 470 33.72 -4.49 6.24
CA TYR A 470 34.11 -3.14 5.82
C TYR A 470 35.29 -3.15 4.83
N ASP A 471 36.27 -4.03 5.05
CA ASP A 471 37.42 -4.19 4.15
C ASP A 471 37.03 -4.77 2.79
N ALA A 472 36.02 -5.64 2.73
CA ALA A 472 35.50 -6.17 1.47
C ALA A 472 34.76 -5.09 0.65
N VAL A 473 34.05 -4.17 1.30
CA VAL A 473 33.43 -3.01 0.64
C VAL A 473 34.50 -2.05 0.12
N LYS A 474 35.51 -1.75 0.94
CA LYS A 474 36.64 -0.87 0.56
C LYS A 474 37.48 -1.45 -0.58
N ALA A 475 37.63 -2.77 -0.63
CA ALA A 475 38.32 -3.47 -1.71
C ALA A 475 37.51 -3.49 -3.01
N ALA A 476 36.18 -3.56 -2.94
CA ALA A 476 35.30 -3.48 -4.11
C ALA A 476 35.25 -2.06 -4.70
N ARG A 477 35.42 -1.03 -3.87
CA ARG A 477 35.36 0.39 -4.26
C ARG A 477 36.61 1.17 -3.82
N PRO A 478 37.78 0.88 -4.41
CA PRO A 478 39.04 1.50 -4.01
C PRO A 478 39.06 2.99 -4.38
N GLY A 479 39.20 3.86 -3.36
CA GLY A 479 39.25 5.32 -3.51
C GLY A 479 37.97 6.03 -3.05
N ASP A 480 36.87 5.30 -2.92
CA ASP A 480 35.61 5.86 -2.41
C ASP A 480 35.67 6.04 -0.90
N THR A 481 35.16 7.17 -0.43
CA THR A 481 35.00 7.44 0.99
C THR A 481 33.69 6.87 1.51
N TYR A 482 33.55 6.77 2.83
CA TYR A 482 32.31 6.33 3.46
C TYR A 482 31.08 7.19 3.08
N ILE A 483 31.30 8.48 2.78
CA ILE A 483 30.26 9.39 2.30
C ILE A 483 29.81 9.01 0.88
N ASP A 484 30.70 8.49 0.05
CA ASP A 484 30.38 8.05 -1.31
C ASP A 484 29.55 6.77 -1.29
N TRP A 485 29.80 5.86 -0.35
CA TRP A 485 28.98 4.67 -0.14
C TRP A 485 27.58 5.00 0.39
N SER A 486 27.45 6.05 1.21
CA SER A 486 26.14 6.49 1.72
C SER A 486 25.30 7.21 0.67
N ARG A 487 25.98 7.82 -0.32
CA ARG A 487 25.37 8.55 -1.44
C ARG A 487 24.85 7.62 -2.51
N ASP A 488 25.58 6.53 -2.77
CA ASP A 488 25.26 5.56 -3.82
C ASP A 488 25.56 4.12 -3.34
N PRO A 489 24.73 3.57 -2.45
CA PRO A 489 25.02 2.29 -1.81
C PRO A 489 24.72 1.07 -2.69
N GLU A 490 24.12 1.25 -3.87
CA GLU A 490 23.72 0.16 -4.78
C GLU A 490 24.78 -0.17 -5.84
N VAL A 491 25.76 0.71 -6.06
CA VAL A 491 26.86 0.44 -7.01
C VAL A 491 27.90 -0.46 -6.32
N PRO A 492 28.07 -1.73 -6.78
CA PRO A 492 28.90 -2.74 -6.13
C PRO A 492 30.40 -2.43 -6.17
#